data_AF-A0A2S9G7L7-F1
#
_entry.id   AF-A0A2S9G7L7-F1
#
_cell.length_a   1.000
_cell.length_b   1.000
_cell.length_c   1.000
_cell.angle_alpha   90.00
_cell.angle_beta   90.00
_cell.angle_gamma   90.00
#
_symmetry.space_group_name_H-M   'P 1'
#
loop_
_entity.id
_entity.type
_entity.pdbx_description
1 polymer ?
#
loop_
_entity_poly.entity_id
_entity_poly.type
_entity_poly.pdbx_seq_one_letter_code
_entity_poly.pdbx_strand_id
1 'polypeptide(L)'
;DGTLPAVSGSSGTELALAADPARRGQLLSLGEAAGDVLAAVDGVFPVLHGPYGEDGTIQGLLELAGVPYVGAGVLASAAGMDKEF
;
A
#
# COMPACT_ATOMS: atom_id res chain seq x y z
N ASP A 1 -19.65 18.74 -7.59
CA ASP A 1 -19.01 19.24 -8.83
C ASP A 1 -18.37 18.11 -9.66
N GLY A 2 -18.17 16.90 -9.10
CA GLY A 2 -17.64 15.75 -9.83
C GLY A 2 -16.11 15.73 -9.89
N THR A 3 -15.46 16.61 -9.14
CA THR A 3 -14.01 16.70 -9.06
C THR A 3 -13.50 15.69 -8.05
N LEU A 4 -12.55 14.84 -8.47
CA LEU A 4 -11.88 13.92 -7.56
C LEU A 4 -10.97 14.71 -6.60
N PRO A 5 -10.81 14.25 -5.34
CA PRO A 5 -9.79 14.79 -4.47
C PRO A 5 -8.42 14.62 -5.12
N ALA A 6 -7.60 15.67 -5.07
CA ALA A 6 -6.26 15.68 -5.63
C ALA A 6 -5.25 16.16 -4.59
N VAL A 7 -4.06 15.57 -4.59
CA VAL A 7 -2.92 16.02 -3.80
C VAL A 7 -1.95 16.71 -4.76
N SER A 8 -1.62 17.97 -4.51
CA SER A 8 -0.60 18.69 -5.28
C SER A 8 0.77 18.54 -4.60
N GLY A 9 1.86 18.43 -5.38
CA GLY A 9 3.22 18.36 -4.81
C GLY A 9 3.67 19.61 -4.04
N SER A 10 2.85 20.67 -4.06
CA SER A 10 3.03 21.90 -3.26
C SER A 10 2.42 21.83 -1.86
N SER A 11 1.64 20.79 -1.53
CA SER A 11 1.04 20.64 -0.21
C SER A 11 0.96 19.17 0.23
N GLY A 12 1.30 18.91 1.48
CA GLY A 12 1.30 17.57 2.06
C GLY A 12 2.71 17.02 2.28
N THR A 13 2.79 15.95 3.06
CA THR A 13 4.04 15.25 3.33
C THR A 13 4.00 13.93 2.60
N GLU A 14 5.00 13.67 1.76
CA GLU A 14 5.14 12.38 1.09
C GLU A 14 5.52 11.31 2.13
N LEU A 15 4.87 10.15 2.05
CA LEU A 15 5.01 9.07 3.01
C LEU A 15 5.36 7.76 2.29
N ALA A 16 6.20 6.94 2.92
CA ALA A 16 6.42 5.56 2.54
C ALA A 16 5.90 4.61 3.64
N LEU A 17 5.27 3.51 3.24
CA LEU A 17 5.00 2.40 4.16
C LEU A 17 6.31 1.67 4.47
N ALA A 18 6.62 1.49 5.75
CA ALA A 18 7.78 0.71 6.16
C ALA A 18 7.61 -0.77 5.74
N ALA A 19 8.42 -1.22 4.77
CA ALA A 19 8.50 -2.62 4.36
C ALA A 19 9.39 -3.44 5.33
N ASP A 20 9.10 -3.33 6.62
CA ASP A 20 9.81 -3.99 7.71
C ASP A 20 8.78 -4.50 8.73
N PRO A 21 8.63 -5.82 8.92
CA PRO A 21 7.66 -6.37 9.87
C PRO A 21 7.87 -5.90 11.31
N ALA A 22 9.08 -5.50 11.70
CA ALA A 22 9.37 -4.93 13.03
C ALA A 22 8.80 -3.50 13.20
N ARG A 23 8.44 -2.86 12.09
CA ARG A 23 7.85 -1.50 12.01
C ARG A 23 6.48 -1.54 11.34
N ARG A 24 5.70 -2.58 11.64
CA ARG A 24 4.39 -2.84 11.03
C ARG A 24 3.54 -1.59 10.93
N GLY A 25 3.08 -1.29 9.72
CA GLY A 25 2.09 -0.25 9.45
C GLY A 25 2.63 1.18 9.53
N GLN A 26 3.88 1.40 9.92
CA GLN A 26 4.44 2.73 10.07
C GLN A 26 4.56 3.45 8.72
N LEU A 27 4.10 4.70 8.68
CA LEU A 27 4.25 5.62 7.57
C LEU A 27 5.38 6.59 7.87
N LEU A 28 6.46 6.46 7.11
CA LEU A 28 7.69 7.23 7.23
C LEU A 28 7.63 8.45 6.34
N SER A 29 8.00 9.63 6.85
CA SER A 29 8.17 10.83 6.05
C SER A 29 9.31 10.66 5.04
N LEU A 30 9.09 11.16 3.82
CA LEU A 30 10.13 11.32 2.79
C LEU A 30 10.55 12.79 2.57
N GLY A 31 9.97 13.72 3.33
CA GLY A 31 10.25 15.16 3.24
C GLY A 31 11.48 15.60 4.05
N GLU A 32 11.48 16.85 4.53
CA GLU A 32 12.60 17.41 5.31
C GLU A 32 12.94 16.60 6.58
N ALA A 33 11.93 15.95 7.17
CA ALA A 33 12.07 15.07 8.33
C ALA A 33 12.13 13.58 7.91
N ALA A 34 12.94 13.24 6.91
CA ALA A 34 12.98 11.91 6.33
C ALA A 34 13.26 10.82 7.39
N GLY A 35 12.41 9.80 7.42
CA GLY A 35 12.49 8.69 8.38
C GLY A 35 11.67 8.86 9.65
N ASP A 36 11.11 10.06 9.92
CA ASP A 36 10.17 10.24 11.02
C ASP A 36 8.89 9.45 10.78
N VAL A 37 8.41 8.76 11.82
CA VAL A 37 7.12 8.07 11.79
C VAL A 37 6.02 9.09 12.06
N LEU A 38 5.18 9.36 11.05
CA LEU A 38 4.11 10.35 11.16
C LEU A 38 2.74 9.72 11.46
N ALA A 39 2.57 8.44 11.12
CA ALA A 39 1.35 7.69 11.39
C ALA A 39 1.61 6.18 11.33
N ALA A 40 0.61 5.38 11.70
CA ALA A 40 0.61 3.95 11.45
C ALA A 40 -0.79 3.46 11.03
N VAL A 41 -0.83 2.37 10.26
CA VAL A 41 -2.07 1.67 9.90
C VAL A 41 -2.11 0.29 10.54
N ASP A 42 -3.28 -0.10 11.06
CA ASP A 42 -3.48 -1.42 11.66
C ASP A 42 -3.86 -2.50 10.63
N GLY A 43 -4.39 -2.06 9.48
CA GLY A 43 -4.74 -2.93 8.37
C GLY A 43 -5.13 -2.13 7.13
N VAL A 44 -5.17 -2.80 5.98
CA VAL A 44 -5.45 -2.16 4.68
C VAL A 44 -6.63 -2.83 3.98
N PHE A 45 -7.51 -2.03 3.40
CA PHE A 45 -8.57 -2.50 2.51
C PHE A 45 -8.23 -2.05 1.08
N PRO A 46 -7.54 -2.87 0.27
CA PRO A 46 -7.19 -2.50 -1.09
C PRO A 46 -8.43 -2.53 -1.98
N VAL A 47 -8.72 -1.40 -2.63
CA VAL A 47 -9.79 -1.22 -3.64
C VAL A 47 -9.19 -0.78 -4.97
N LEU A 48 -8.09 -1.44 -5.34
CA LEU A 48 -7.33 -1.20 -6.56
C LEU A 48 -7.66 -2.30 -7.58
N HIS A 49 -8.03 -1.92 -8.78
CA HIS A 49 -8.32 -2.86 -9.87
C HIS A 49 -7.12 -3.01 -10.81
N GLY A 50 -7.08 -4.13 -11.53
CA GLY A 50 -6.11 -4.39 -12.59
C GLY A 50 -4.70 -4.65 -12.09
N PRO A 51 -3.68 -4.44 -12.96
CA PRO A 51 -2.28 -4.63 -12.61
C PRO A 51 -1.89 -3.87 -11.35
N TYR A 52 -0.99 -4.47 -10.58
CA TYR A 52 -0.55 -4.04 -9.26
C TYR A 52 -1.59 -4.08 -8.13
N GLY A 53 -2.89 -4.10 -8.45
CA GLY A 53 -3.99 -4.15 -7.49
C GLY A 53 -4.51 -5.57 -7.26
N GLU A 54 -4.81 -6.30 -8.33
CA GLU A 54 -5.46 -7.61 -8.30
C GLU A 54 -4.47 -8.77 -8.55
N ASP A 55 -3.24 -8.48 -8.97
CA ASP A 55 -2.23 -9.46 -9.45
C ASP A 55 -1.26 -9.99 -8.38
N GLY A 56 -1.44 -9.60 -7.12
CA GLY A 56 -0.59 -10.02 -6.00
C GLY A 56 0.52 -9.01 -5.66
N THR A 57 0.74 -7.95 -6.45
CA THR A 57 1.83 -6.99 -6.20
C THR A 57 1.64 -6.22 -4.89
N ILE A 58 0.50 -5.52 -4.72
CA ILE A 58 0.25 -4.75 -3.48
C ILE A 58 0.12 -5.67 -2.28
N GLN A 59 -0.43 -6.87 -2.47
CA GLN A 59 -0.51 -7.90 -1.45
C GLN A 59 0.89 -8.27 -0.94
N GLY A 60 1.85 -8.46 -1.84
CA GLY A 60 3.24 -8.78 -1.49
C GLY A 60 3.92 -7.65 -0.71
N LEU A 61 3.69 -6.39 -1.09
CA LEU A 61 4.17 -5.24 -0.32
C LEU A 61 3.61 -5.25 1.11
N LEU A 62 2.31 -5.53 1.27
CA LEU A 62 1.65 -5.55 2.58
C LEU A 62 2.13 -6.73 3.45
N GLU A 63 2.37 -7.90 2.84
CA GLU A 63 2.98 -9.04 3.53
C GLU A 63 4.40 -8.72 4.02
N LEU A 64 5.23 -8.07 3.19
CA LEU A 64 6.59 -7.62 3.58
C LEU A 64 6.55 -6.56 4.68
N ALA A 65 5.56 -5.67 4.67
CA ALA A 65 5.33 -4.68 5.72
C ALA A 65 4.71 -5.30 7.00
N GLY A 66 4.34 -6.58 6.96
CA GLY A 66 3.66 -7.28 8.05
C GLY A 66 2.25 -6.75 8.35
N VAL A 67 1.64 -6.01 7.43
CA VAL A 67 0.34 -5.34 7.63
C VAL A 67 -0.79 -6.25 7.16
N PRO A 68 -1.79 -6.58 8.01
CA PRO A 68 -2.92 -7.39 7.58
C PRO A 68 -3.76 -6.61 6.57
N TYR A 69 -4.35 -7.32 5.61
CA TYR A 69 -5.18 -6.69 4.59
C TYR A 69 -6.37 -7.56 4.18
N VAL A 70 -7.38 -6.92 3.61
CA VAL A 70 -8.61 -7.57 3.15
C VAL A 70 -8.43 -8.14 1.75
N GLY A 71 -8.87 -9.39 1.53
CA GLY A 71 -8.91 -10.02 0.21
C GLY A 71 -8.02 -11.26 0.10
N ALA A 72 -7.65 -11.60 -1.13
CA ALA A 72 -6.83 -12.78 -1.44
C ALA A 72 -5.34 -12.58 -1.10
N GLY A 73 -4.66 -13.67 -0.74
CA GLY A 73 -3.20 -13.74 -0.62
C GLY A 73 -2.46 -13.52 -1.94
N VAL A 74 -1.15 -13.26 -1.90
CA VAL A 74 -0.32 -13.03 -3.12
C VAL A 74 -0.56 -14.10 -4.19
N LEU A 75 -0.45 -15.38 -3.83
CA LEU A 75 -0.61 -16.49 -4.78
C LEU A 75 -2.00 -16.54 -5.40
N ALA A 76 -3.05 -16.36 -4.59
CA ALA A 76 -4.43 -16.45 -5.06
C ALA A 76 -4.79 -15.25 -5.96
N SER A 77 -4.29 -14.06 -5.64
CA SER A 77 -4.39 -12.88 -6.50
C SER A 77 -3.70 -13.10 -7.85
N ALA A 78 -2.43 -13.52 -7.84
CA ALA A 78 -1.67 -13.78 -9.07
C ALA A 78 -2.35 -14.83 -9.96
N ALA A 79 -2.77 -15.96 -9.36
CA ALA A 79 -3.47 -17.03 -10.08
C ALA A 79 -4.86 -16.61 -10.58
N GLY A 80 -5.56 -15.72 -9.87
CA GLY A 80 -6.87 -15.21 -10.31
C GLY A 80 -6.78 -14.20 -11.45
N MET A 81 -5.65 -13.49 -11.55
CA MET A 81 -5.42 -12.48 -12.59
C MET A 81 -4.87 -13.09 -13.89
N ASP A 82 -4.02 -14.12 -13.78
CA ASP A 82 -3.50 -14.85 -14.94
C ASP A 82 -4.57 -15.79 -15.51
N LYS A 83 -5.01 -15.52 -16.74
CA LYS A 83 -6.05 -16.28 -17.44
C LYS A 83 -5.50 -17.17 -18.54
N GLU A 84 -4.19 -17.17 -18.74
CA GLU A 84 -3.57 -18.01 -19.77
C GLU A 84 -3.39 -19.47 -19.31
N PHE A 85 -3.49 -19.73 -18.01
CA PHE A 85 -3.39 -21.07 -17.41
C PHE A 85 -4.75 -21.59 -16.90
#